data_AF-A0A2T4UCY3-F1
#
_entry.id   AF-A0A2T4UCY3-F1
#
_cell.length_a   1.000
_cell.length_b   1.000
_cell.length_c   1.000
_cell.angle_alpha   90.00
_cell.angle_beta   90.00
_cell.angle_gamma   90.00
#
_symmetry.space_group_name_H-M   'P 1'
#
loop_
_entity.id
_entity.type
_entity.pdbx_description
1 polymer ?
#
loop_
_entity_poly.entity_id
_entity_poly.type
_entity_poly.pdbx_seq_one_letter_code
_entity_poly.pdbx_strand_id
1 'polypeptide(L)'
;MLAVLRRPQTDADRGPIVEQALKRMDRSTVDGVHVDAIRVIHQSARSATILIPAQRTGPDEPNLPNIRSEDVLCLQTFSYTRPQTFTSGNKTIRLPGGLQGGGTCGTTEALRTTGIRTGIGPGRISNAPIDYVNGPRTHYATVVPDGVAKVTVNLRRKRQVTVPVRDNVYRFSVPGIAAEFGTIWYDANGNRIDHSQRP
;
A
#
# COMPACT_ATOMS: atom_id res chain seq x y z
N MET A 1 -11.86 14.23 -6.02
CA MET A 1 -11.34 14.05 -4.64
C MET A 1 -11.90 12.73 -4.10
N LEU A 2 -11.06 11.81 -3.64
CA LEU A 2 -11.42 10.41 -3.28
C LEU A 2 -12.53 10.32 -2.24
N ALA A 3 -13.46 9.36 -2.36
CA ALA A 3 -14.52 9.15 -1.37
C ALA A 3 -13.96 8.81 0.02
N VAL A 4 -12.82 8.11 0.09
CA VAL A 4 -12.05 7.90 1.34
C VAL A 4 -11.67 9.22 2.02
N LEU A 5 -11.25 10.22 1.25
CA LEU A 5 -10.91 11.53 1.82
C LEU A 5 -12.15 12.35 2.14
N ARG A 6 -13.28 12.07 1.46
CA ARG A 6 -14.56 12.76 1.67
C ARG A 6 -15.33 12.25 2.89
N ARG A 7 -15.02 11.06 3.44
CA ARG A 7 -15.67 10.63 4.69
C ARG A 7 -15.19 11.47 5.88
N PRO A 8 -16.06 11.73 6.88
CA PRO A 8 -15.65 12.31 8.15
C PRO A 8 -14.50 11.51 8.79
N GLN A 9 -13.61 12.22 9.50
CA GLN A 9 -12.64 11.55 10.37
C GLN A 9 -13.36 10.86 11.52
N THR A 10 -12.78 9.74 11.94
CA THR A 10 -13.16 8.94 13.10
C THR A 10 -11.99 8.92 14.08
N ASP A 11 -12.23 8.47 15.32
CA ASP A 11 -11.17 8.36 16.33
C ASP A 11 -10.01 7.46 15.87
N ALA A 12 -10.30 6.44 15.05
CA ALA A 12 -9.27 5.58 14.47
C ALA A 12 -8.26 6.37 13.60
N ASP A 13 -8.71 7.44 12.93
CA ASP A 13 -7.88 8.30 12.08
C ASP A 13 -6.91 9.19 12.88
N ARG A 14 -7.03 9.19 14.21
CA ARG A 14 -6.16 9.91 15.15
C ARG A 14 -5.53 8.98 16.19
N GLY A 15 -5.69 7.66 16.02
CA GLY A 15 -5.26 6.67 16.98
C GLY A 15 -3.75 6.38 16.91
N PRO A 16 -3.25 5.53 17.83
CA PRO A 16 -1.82 5.21 17.92
C PRO A 16 -1.20 4.63 16.64
N ILE A 17 -1.99 3.97 15.80
CA ILE A 17 -1.52 3.41 14.53
C ILE A 17 -1.14 4.50 13.51
N VAL A 18 -1.84 5.64 13.54
CA VAL A 18 -1.52 6.79 12.70
C VAL A 18 -0.24 7.46 13.18
N GLU A 19 -0.05 7.61 14.50
CA GLU A 19 1.21 8.10 15.05
C GLU A 19 2.40 7.23 14.63
N GLN A 20 2.23 5.90 14.66
CA GLN A 20 3.26 4.97 14.20
C GLN A 20 3.54 5.13 12.70
N ALA A 21 2.52 5.40 11.89
CA ALA A 21 2.67 5.68 10.48
C ALA A 21 3.47 6.96 10.23
N LEU A 22 3.12 8.04 10.95
CA LEU A 22 3.80 9.33 10.86
C LEU A 22 5.26 9.25 11.34
N LYS A 23 5.55 8.46 12.39
CA LYS A 23 6.93 8.24 12.87
C LYS A 23 7.83 7.54 11.85
N ARG A 24 7.25 6.81 10.88
CA ARG A 24 7.98 6.10 9.82
C ARG A 24 8.10 6.89 8.54
N MET A 25 7.39 8.01 8.42
CA MET A 25 7.58 8.90 7.29
C MET A 25 8.92 9.58 7.42
N ASP A 26 9.71 9.48 6.36
CA ASP A 26 10.97 10.17 6.28
C ASP A 26 10.70 11.67 6.05
N ARG A 27 10.99 12.46 7.08
CA ARG A 27 10.77 13.92 7.08
C ARG A 27 11.70 14.66 6.12
N SER A 28 12.77 14.02 5.63
CA SER A 28 13.62 14.61 4.59
C SER A 28 13.04 14.47 3.18
N THR A 29 12.03 13.60 3.01
CA THR A 29 11.43 13.28 1.70
C THR A 29 9.93 13.49 1.64
N VAL A 30 9.24 13.78 2.74
CA VAL A 30 7.82 14.14 2.75
C VAL A 30 7.59 15.38 3.61
N ASP A 31 6.91 16.37 3.04
CA ASP A 31 6.67 17.66 3.68
C ASP A 31 5.21 18.10 3.53
N GLY A 32 4.75 18.92 4.48
CA GLY A 32 3.39 19.46 4.51
C GLY A 32 2.29 18.40 4.70
N VAL A 33 2.46 17.48 5.65
CA VAL A 33 1.43 16.46 5.96
C VAL A 33 0.13 17.11 6.44
N HIS A 34 -0.97 16.81 5.76
CA HIS A 34 -2.32 17.28 6.14
C HIS A 34 -2.94 16.34 7.17
N VAL A 35 -2.63 16.56 8.45
CA VAL A 35 -3.00 15.66 9.56
C VAL A 35 -4.52 15.48 9.74
N ASP A 36 -5.30 16.49 9.39
CA ASP A 36 -6.77 16.50 9.38
C ASP A 36 -7.39 15.74 8.20
N ALA A 37 -6.57 15.41 7.20
CA ALA A 37 -6.95 14.65 6.02
C ALA A 37 -6.48 13.17 6.08
N ILE A 38 -5.77 12.75 7.14
CA ILE A 38 -5.36 11.35 7.32
C ILE A 38 -6.57 10.44 7.46
N ARG A 39 -6.51 9.26 6.84
CA ARG A 39 -7.55 8.24 6.90
C ARG A 39 -6.96 6.85 7.11
N VAL A 40 -7.38 6.16 8.15
CA VAL A 40 -7.26 4.70 8.28
C VAL A 40 -8.26 4.08 7.31
N ILE A 41 -7.72 3.48 6.25
CA ILE A 41 -8.48 2.75 5.24
C ILE A 41 -8.88 1.37 5.77
N HIS A 42 -7.94 0.72 6.44
CA HIS A 42 -8.14 -0.61 6.96
C HIS A 42 -7.41 -0.77 8.28
N GLN A 43 -8.04 -1.45 9.23
CA GLN A 43 -7.39 -1.90 10.45
C GLN A 43 -7.97 -3.25 10.86
N SER A 44 -7.07 -4.14 11.27
CA SER A 44 -7.38 -5.45 11.83
C SER A 44 -6.33 -5.79 12.88
N ALA A 45 -6.54 -6.88 13.62
CA ALA A 45 -5.57 -7.38 14.59
C ALA A 45 -4.19 -7.74 13.97
N ARG A 46 -4.10 -7.85 12.63
CA ARG A 46 -2.87 -8.27 11.93
C ARG A 46 -2.33 -7.27 10.92
N SER A 47 -3.10 -6.26 10.53
CA SER A 47 -2.64 -5.28 9.54
C SER A 47 -3.40 -3.96 9.63
N ALA A 48 -2.77 -2.89 9.16
CA ALA A 48 -3.41 -1.61 8.98
C ALA A 48 -2.97 -0.97 7.65
N THR A 49 -3.83 -0.18 7.03
CA THR A 49 -3.52 0.64 5.85
C THR A 49 -4.00 2.06 6.11
N ILE A 50 -3.12 3.04 5.95
CA ILE A 50 -3.34 4.46 6.25
C ILE A 50 -3.01 5.27 5.01
N LEU A 51 -3.91 6.17 4.63
CA LEU A 51 -3.71 7.19 3.61
C LEU A 51 -3.33 8.51 4.28
N ILE A 52 -2.23 9.09 3.85
CA ILE A 52 -1.65 10.31 4.42
C ILE A 52 -1.44 11.31 3.29
N PRO A 53 -2.34 12.28 3.13
CA PRO A 53 -2.13 13.38 2.20
C PRO A 53 -0.98 14.28 2.67
N ALA A 54 -0.16 14.73 1.74
CA ALA A 54 0.93 15.66 2.01
C ALA A 54 1.11 16.62 0.83
N GLN A 55 1.64 17.80 1.12
CA GLN A 55 1.91 18.81 0.09
C GLN A 55 2.92 18.30 -0.93
N ARG A 56 4.01 17.65 -0.51
CA ARG A 56 5.04 17.20 -1.45
C ARG A 56 5.83 15.99 -0.98
N THR A 57 6.42 15.28 -1.94
CA THR A 57 7.45 14.26 -1.70
C THR A 57 8.61 14.34 -2.68
N GLY A 58 9.78 13.89 -2.24
CA GLY A 58 11.05 13.93 -2.96
C GLY A 58 12.14 14.53 -2.06
N PRO A 59 13.42 14.21 -2.32
CA PRO A 59 14.52 14.76 -1.54
C PRO A 59 14.60 16.29 -1.70
N ASP A 60 14.88 16.99 -0.60
CA ASP A 60 15.20 18.41 -0.60
C ASP A 60 16.67 18.64 -1.01
N GLU A 61 17.04 18.20 -2.22
CA GLU A 61 18.41 18.32 -2.72
C GLU A 61 18.57 19.48 -3.72
N PRO A 62 19.35 20.53 -3.40
CA PRO A 62 19.46 21.74 -4.23
C PRO A 62 20.16 21.54 -5.57
N ASN A 63 20.88 20.42 -5.75
CA ASN A 63 21.70 20.16 -6.94
C ASN A 63 21.16 19.05 -7.86
N LEU A 64 20.01 18.45 -7.53
CA LEU A 64 19.36 17.45 -8.38
C LEU A 64 18.19 18.09 -9.13
N PRO A 65 17.90 17.67 -10.38
CA PRO A 65 16.67 18.05 -11.04
C PRO A 65 15.50 17.73 -10.12
N ASN A 66 14.54 18.65 -10.04
CA ASN A 66 13.47 18.60 -9.05
C ASN A 66 12.58 17.36 -9.28
N ILE A 67 12.90 16.23 -8.64
CA ILE A 67 12.07 15.00 -8.65
C ILE A 67 10.92 15.12 -7.64
N ARG A 68 10.54 16.37 -7.31
CA ARG A 68 9.46 16.63 -6.36
C ARG A 68 8.13 16.40 -7.03
N SER A 69 7.28 15.69 -6.31
CA SER A 69 5.88 15.57 -6.63
C SER A 69 5.10 16.41 -5.63
N GLU A 70 4.22 17.28 -6.13
CA GLU A 70 3.29 18.07 -5.30
C GLU A 70 1.94 17.33 -5.20
N ASP A 71 1.13 17.71 -4.22
CA ASP A 71 -0.21 17.19 -3.92
C ASP A 71 -0.26 15.65 -3.91
N VAL A 72 0.55 15.07 -3.02
CA VAL A 72 0.76 13.64 -2.97
C VAL A 72 -0.08 12.95 -1.92
N LEU A 73 -0.37 11.68 -2.20
CA LEU A 73 -1.05 10.77 -1.30
C LEU A 73 -0.09 9.64 -0.95
N CYS A 74 0.31 9.58 0.31
CA CYS A 74 1.19 8.54 0.83
C CYS A 74 0.36 7.41 1.44
N LEU A 75 0.53 6.20 0.91
CA LEU A 75 -0.14 4.99 1.38
C LEU A 75 0.82 4.15 2.22
N GLN A 76 0.59 4.12 3.52
CA GLN A 76 1.34 3.29 4.47
C GLN A 76 0.54 2.02 4.77
N THR A 77 1.17 0.85 4.67
CA THR A 77 0.57 -0.39 5.17
C THR A 77 1.49 -1.01 6.20
N PHE A 78 0.88 -1.61 7.22
CA PHE A 78 1.53 -2.34 8.28
C PHE A 78 0.98 -3.75 8.41
N SER A 79 1.84 -4.65 8.85
CA SER A 79 1.50 -5.99 9.31
C SER A 79 2.16 -6.25 10.66
N TYR A 80 1.41 -6.87 11.56
CA TYR A 80 1.92 -7.30 12.85
C TYR A 80 2.48 -8.71 12.69
N THR A 81 3.79 -8.87 12.82
CA THR A 81 4.42 -10.17 12.89
C THR A 81 4.42 -10.64 14.34
N ARG A 82 3.97 -11.88 14.55
CA ARG A 82 4.18 -12.56 15.83
C ARG A 82 5.67 -12.88 15.98
N PRO A 83 6.22 -12.96 17.21
CA PRO A 83 7.53 -13.52 17.43
C PRO A 83 7.64 -14.91 16.78
N GLN A 84 8.75 -15.17 16.11
CA GLN A 84 9.00 -16.45 15.44
C GLN A 84 10.23 -17.11 16.04
N THR A 85 10.19 -18.43 16.15
CA THR A 85 11.35 -19.24 16.53
C THR A 85 11.55 -20.30 15.46
N PHE A 86 12.75 -20.41 14.92
CA PHE A 86 13.10 -21.46 13.97
C PHE A 86 14.45 -22.06 14.28
N THR A 87 14.62 -23.32 13.88
CA THR A 87 15.84 -24.09 14.08
C THR A 87 16.58 -24.21 12.76
N SER A 88 17.86 -23.85 12.73
CA SER A 88 18.75 -24.04 11.58
C SER A 88 19.98 -24.81 12.03
N GLY A 89 20.09 -26.07 11.59
CA GLY A 89 21.03 -27.04 12.16
C GLY A 89 20.77 -27.23 13.66
N ASN A 90 21.79 -27.02 14.50
CA ASN A 90 21.69 -27.12 15.96
C ASN A 90 21.43 -25.76 16.64
N LYS A 91 21.15 -24.69 15.88
CA LYS A 91 20.91 -23.35 16.44
C LYS A 91 19.42 -23.01 16.40
N THR A 92 18.89 -22.55 17.53
CA THR A 92 17.56 -21.93 17.62
C THR A 92 17.70 -20.42 17.45
N ILE A 93 17.00 -19.85 16.48
CA ILE A 93 16.96 -18.40 16.21
C ILE A 93 15.58 -17.89 16.62
N ARG A 94 15.55 -16.86 17.47
CA ARG A 94 14.34 -16.15 17.87
C ARG A 94 14.30 -14.80 17.17
N LEU A 95 13.26 -14.56 16.38
CA LEU A 95 12.97 -13.26 15.81
C LEU A 95 11.90 -12.58 16.66
N PRO A 96 12.14 -11.35 17.15
CA PRO A 96 11.10 -10.60 17.83
C PRO A 96 9.93 -10.36 16.86
N GLY A 97 8.72 -10.40 17.41
CA GLY A 97 7.56 -9.88 16.71
C GLY A 97 7.68 -8.38 16.54
N GLY A 98 6.93 -7.80 15.61
CA GLY A 98 6.98 -6.36 15.41
C GLY A 98 6.05 -5.88 14.31
N LEU A 99 6.07 -4.58 14.13
CA LEU A 99 5.35 -3.94 13.04
C LEU A 99 6.24 -3.94 11.81
N GLN A 100 5.93 -4.73 10.79
CA GLN A 100 6.53 -4.58 9.47
C GLN A 100 5.64 -3.69 8.62
N GLY A 101 6.21 -2.85 7.78
CA GLY A 101 5.41 -1.98 6.94
C GLY A 101 6.15 -1.48 5.73
N GLY A 102 5.38 -0.97 4.78
CA GLY A 102 5.87 -0.35 3.56
C GLY A 102 5.00 0.85 3.21
N GLY A 103 5.64 1.85 2.62
CA GLY A 103 5.01 3.07 2.17
C GLY A 103 5.24 3.28 0.69
N THR A 104 4.28 3.90 0.02
CA THR A 104 4.52 4.56 -1.27
C THR A 104 3.86 5.93 -1.22
N CYS A 105 4.30 6.86 -2.05
CA CYS A 105 3.58 8.10 -2.32
C CYS A 105 3.35 8.21 -3.82
N GLY A 106 2.23 8.83 -4.21
CA GLY A 106 1.93 9.11 -5.61
C GLY A 106 1.13 10.39 -5.74
N THR A 107 1.21 11.03 -6.91
CA THR A 107 0.43 12.21 -7.25
C THR A 107 -1.04 11.84 -7.49
N THR A 108 -1.91 12.85 -7.57
CA THR A 108 -3.28 12.65 -8.03
C THR A 108 -3.37 12.12 -9.46
N GLU A 109 -2.36 12.38 -10.30
CA GLU A 109 -2.28 11.81 -11.64
C GLU A 109 -1.98 10.31 -11.59
N ALA A 110 -0.98 9.90 -10.80
CA ALA A 110 -0.67 8.49 -10.58
C ALA A 110 -1.90 7.73 -10.06
N LEU A 111 -2.64 8.33 -9.13
CA LEU A 111 -3.91 7.80 -8.66
C LEU A 111 -4.93 7.57 -9.79
N ARG A 112 -5.07 8.51 -10.72
CA ARG A 112 -6.04 8.42 -11.83
C ARG A 112 -5.67 7.38 -12.88
N THR A 113 -4.37 7.16 -13.08
CA THR A 113 -3.86 6.33 -14.18
C THR A 113 -3.51 4.91 -13.74
N THR A 114 -2.85 4.77 -12.59
CA THR A 114 -2.27 3.51 -12.11
C THR A 114 -2.74 3.14 -10.70
N GLY A 115 -3.38 4.07 -9.99
CA GLY A 115 -3.65 3.96 -8.57
C GLY A 115 -2.38 4.19 -7.73
N ILE A 116 -2.55 4.27 -6.42
CA ILE A 116 -1.43 4.39 -5.48
C ILE A 116 -1.33 3.08 -4.71
N ARG A 117 -0.27 2.33 -4.97
CA ARG A 117 -0.11 0.95 -4.48
C ARG A 117 1.06 0.81 -3.55
N THR A 118 0.81 0.23 -2.38
CA THR A 118 1.86 -0.29 -1.51
C THR A 118 1.82 -1.82 -1.51
N GLY A 119 3.00 -2.42 -1.37
CA GLY A 119 3.16 -3.85 -1.18
C GLY A 119 3.96 -4.09 0.10
N ILE A 120 3.40 -4.88 1.01
CA ILE A 120 4.21 -5.54 2.03
C ILE A 120 4.60 -6.89 1.44
N GLY A 121 5.79 -6.92 0.85
CA GLY A 121 6.47 -8.19 0.63
C GLY A 121 6.66 -8.90 1.97
N PRO A 122 6.76 -10.23 2.00
CA PRO A 122 7.23 -10.87 3.22
C PRO A 122 8.55 -10.25 3.63
N GLY A 123 8.66 -9.78 4.88
CA GLY A 123 9.95 -9.45 5.44
C GLY A 123 10.86 -10.64 5.17
N ARG A 124 11.88 -10.45 4.33
CA ARG A 124 12.87 -11.48 4.05
C ARG A 124 13.62 -11.73 5.34
N ILE A 125 13.22 -12.75 6.09
CA ILE A 125 13.96 -13.21 7.26
C ILE A 125 14.15 -14.72 7.16
N SER A 126 14.78 -15.21 6.08
CA SER A 126 15.57 -16.45 6.12
C SER A 126 16.34 -16.68 4.82
N ASN A 127 17.49 -17.35 4.93
CA ASN A 127 18.18 -18.05 3.84
C ASN A 127 17.58 -19.47 3.62
N ALA A 128 16.37 -19.75 4.12
CA ALA A 128 15.74 -21.06 3.92
C ALA A 128 15.18 -21.17 2.49
N PRO A 129 15.20 -22.36 1.88
CA PRO A 129 14.60 -22.57 0.56
C PRO A 129 13.12 -22.15 0.60
N ILE A 130 12.74 -21.24 -0.29
CA ILE A 130 11.37 -20.77 -0.46
C ILE A 130 10.53 -21.99 -0.83
N ASP A 131 9.63 -22.42 0.06
CA ASP A 131 8.53 -23.30 -0.34
C ASP A 131 7.64 -22.48 -1.28
N TYR A 132 7.82 -22.63 -2.60
CA TYR A 132 7.10 -21.82 -3.59
C TYR A 132 5.61 -22.15 -3.68
N VAL A 133 5.16 -23.25 -3.06
CA VAL A 133 3.78 -23.72 -3.11
C VAL A 133 2.97 -23.17 -1.94
N ASN A 134 3.56 -23.12 -0.74
CA ASN A 134 2.96 -22.49 0.47
C ASN A 134 3.67 -21.20 0.90
N GLY A 135 4.40 -20.59 -0.03
CA GLY A 135 5.37 -19.55 0.25
C GLY A 135 4.77 -18.28 0.86
N PRO A 136 5.63 -17.45 1.43
CA PRO A 136 5.18 -16.21 2.04
C PRO A 136 4.35 -15.38 1.05
N ARG A 137 3.21 -14.89 1.50
CA ARG A 137 2.29 -14.11 0.67
C ARG A 137 2.70 -12.64 0.69
N THR A 138 2.75 -12.02 -0.48
CA THR A 138 2.84 -10.57 -0.59
C THR A 138 1.44 -10.00 -0.52
N HIS A 139 1.23 -9.06 0.40
CA HIS A 139 -0.04 -8.36 0.58
C HIS A 139 0.05 -6.99 -0.09
N TYR A 140 -0.86 -6.73 -1.01
CA TYR A 140 -0.97 -5.44 -1.67
C TYR A 140 -2.21 -4.70 -1.18
N ALA A 141 -2.07 -3.39 -1.05
CA ALA A 141 -3.17 -2.46 -0.90
C ALA A 141 -2.98 -1.34 -1.92
N THR A 142 -4.05 -1.05 -2.67
CA THR A 142 -4.03 0.00 -3.69
C THR A 142 -5.24 0.88 -3.51
N VAL A 143 -5.01 2.20 -3.51
CA VAL A 143 -6.05 3.21 -3.63
C VAL A 143 -6.31 3.49 -5.11
N VAL A 144 -7.57 3.52 -5.51
CA VAL A 144 -8.04 3.80 -6.87
C VAL A 144 -9.01 4.99 -6.87
N PRO A 145 -9.26 5.63 -8.02
CA PRO A 145 -10.22 6.72 -8.12
C PRO A 145 -11.66 6.31 -7.78
N ASP A 146 -12.52 7.32 -7.66
CA ASP A 146 -13.95 7.13 -7.48
C ASP A 146 -14.60 6.48 -8.70
N GLY A 147 -15.67 5.72 -8.46
CA GLY A 147 -16.41 5.01 -9.51
C GLY A 147 -15.83 3.65 -9.88
N VAL A 148 -14.62 3.32 -9.42
CA VAL A 148 -14.09 1.96 -9.56
C VAL A 148 -14.74 1.03 -8.55
N ALA A 149 -15.40 -0.03 -9.03
CA ALA A 149 -16.04 -1.04 -8.20
C ALA A 149 -15.27 -2.37 -8.17
N LYS A 150 -14.47 -2.65 -9.21
CA LYS A 150 -13.74 -3.92 -9.35
C LYS A 150 -12.45 -3.73 -10.13
N VAL A 151 -11.42 -4.49 -9.77
CA VAL A 151 -10.13 -4.47 -10.46
C VAL A 151 -9.71 -5.90 -10.83
N THR A 152 -9.32 -6.09 -12.08
CA THR A 152 -8.62 -7.30 -12.52
C THR A 152 -7.13 -7.00 -12.53
N VAL A 153 -6.38 -7.73 -11.69
CA VAL A 153 -4.93 -7.65 -11.58
C VAL A 153 -4.30 -8.73 -12.45
N ASN A 154 -3.47 -8.32 -13.42
CA ASN A 154 -2.70 -9.24 -14.24
C ASN A 154 -1.39 -9.58 -13.53
N LEU A 155 -1.22 -10.85 -13.17
CA LEU A 155 -0.02 -11.36 -12.50
C LEU A 155 0.88 -12.10 -13.50
N ARG A 156 2.13 -12.36 -13.10
CA ARG A 156 3.03 -13.23 -13.88
C ARG A 156 2.38 -14.56 -14.24
N ARG A 157 2.82 -15.13 -15.38
CA ARG A 157 2.36 -16.42 -15.94
C ARG A 157 0.87 -16.42 -16.32
N LYS A 158 0.38 -15.29 -16.84
CA LYS A 158 -1.01 -15.11 -17.34
C LYS A 158 -2.08 -15.40 -16.27
N ARG A 159 -1.74 -15.31 -14.99
CA ARG A 159 -2.72 -15.44 -13.91
C ARG A 159 -3.44 -14.11 -13.74
N GLN A 160 -4.75 -14.17 -13.54
CA GLN A 160 -5.55 -13.00 -13.23
C GLN A 160 -6.24 -13.17 -11.89
N VAL A 161 -6.33 -12.09 -11.13
CA VAL A 161 -7.14 -12.05 -9.90
C VAL A 161 -8.08 -10.87 -10.00
N THR A 162 -9.37 -11.16 -9.84
CA THR A 162 -10.40 -10.11 -9.80
C THR A 162 -10.73 -9.80 -8.35
N VAL A 163 -10.71 -8.52 -7.98
CA VAL A 163 -10.83 -8.06 -6.60
C VAL A 163 -11.90 -6.96 -6.55
N PRO A 164 -12.85 -7.02 -5.60
CA PRO A 164 -13.77 -5.91 -5.39
C PRO A 164 -13.04 -4.71 -4.79
N VAL A 165 -13.45 -3.52 -5.19
CA VAL A 165 -13.04 -2.27 -4.57
C VAL A 165 -14.07 -1.90 -3.50
N ARG A 166 -13.60 -1.53 -2.31
CA ARG A 166 -14.43 -0.99 -1.23
C ARG A 166 -13.75 0.25 -0.71
N ASP A 167 -14.52 1.34 -0.58
CA ASP A 167 -14.00 2.63 -0.15
C ASP A 167 -12.74 3.00 -0.94
N ASN A 168 -12.83 3.00 -2.28
CA ASN A 168 -11.71 3.29 -3.19
C ASN A 168 -10.46 2.43 -3.01
N VAL A 169 -10.54 1.31 -2.29
CA VAL A 169 -9.38 0.47 -2.02
C VAL A 169 -9.68 -0.97 -2.40
N TYR A 170 -8.72 -1.59 -3.07
CA TYR A 170 -8.69 -3.03 -3.19
C TYR A 170 -7.43 -3.59 -2.55
N ARG A 171 -7.56 -4.81 -2.03
CA ARG A 171 -6.48 -5.53 -1.37
C ARG A 171 -6.48 -6.94 -1.88
N PHE A 172 -5.30 -7.47 -2.17
CA PHE A 172 -5.16 -8.84 -2.62
C PHE A 172 -3.84 -9.42 -2.12
N SER A 173 -3.72 -10.74 -2.19
CA SER A 173 -2.55 -11.43 -1.66
C SER A 173 -2.13 -12.55 -2.59
N VAL A 174 -0.88 -12.52 -3.02
CA VAL A 174 -0.31 -13.47 -3.98
C VAL A 174 0.81 -14.27 -3.32
N PRO A 175 0.97 -15.55 -3.66
CA PRO A 175 2.12 -16.32 -3.19
C PRO A 175 3.42 -15.75 -3.81
N GLY A 176 4.43 -15.56 -2.96
CA GLY A 176 5.75 -15.06 -3.35
C GLY A 176 5.76 -13.61 -3.86
N ILE A 177 6.79 -13.29 -4.64
CA ILE A 177 6.96 -11.99 -5.31
C ILE A 177 6.34 -12.11 -6.71
N ALA A 178 5.01 -12.11 -6.81
CA ALA A 178 4.39 -12.05 -8.12
C ALA A 178 4.52 -10.61 -8.64
N ALA A 179 5.32 -10.41 -9.68
CA ALA A 179 5.31 -9.13 -10.39
C ALA A 179 3.94 -8.95 -11.06
N GLU A 180 3.39 -7.76 -10.89
CA GLU A 180 2.17 -7.32 -11.56
C GLU A 180 2.52 -6.76 -12.94
N PHE A 181 1.70 -7.08 -13.94
CA PHE A 181 1.87 -6.62 -15.33
C PHE A 181 0.78 -5.62 -15.75
N GLY A 182 -0.02 -5.14 -14.80
CA GLY A 182 -1.03 -4.10 -15.00
C GLY A 182 -2.36 -4.45 -14.35
N THR A 183 -3.24 -3.45 -14.34
CA THR A 183 -4.60 -3.57 -13.82
C THR A 183 -5.62 -3.13 -14.86
N ILE A 184 -6.80 -3.73 -14.81
CA ILE A 184 -7.97 -3.28 -15.56
C ILE A 184 -9.04 -2.92 -14.54
N TRP A 185 -9.58 -1.70 -14.58
CA TRP A 185 -10.63 -1.29 -13.65
C TRP A 185 -12.00 -1.36 -14.30
N TYR A 186 -13.00 -1.62 -13.47
CA TYR A 186 -14.39 -1.72 -13.87
C TYR A 186 -15.28 -0.90 -12.93
N ASP A 187 -16.30 -0.28 -13.49
CA ASP A 187 -17.36 0.38 -12.72
C ASP A 187 -18.34 -0.64 -12.10
N ALA A 188 -19.36 -0.14 -11.39
CA ALA A 188 -20.38 -0.98 -10.76
C ALA A 188 -21.26 -1.76 -11.76
N ASN A 189 -21.36 -1.29 -13.00
CA ASN A 189 -22.11 -1.93 -14.07
C ASN A 189 -21.26 -2.97 -14.84
N GLY A 190 -19.98 -3.10 -14.49
CA GLY A 190 -19.04 -4.01 -15.16
C GLY A 190 -18.42 -3.43 -16.43
N ASN A 191 -18.64 -2.15 -16.73
CA ASN A 191 -17.96 -1.49 -17.85
C ASN A 191 -16.50 -1.28 -17.50
N ARG A 192 -15.61 -1.53 -18.47
CA ARG A 192 -14.19 -1.19 -18.32
C ARG A 192 -14.04 0.33 -18.28
N ILE A 193 -13.28 0.80 -17.31
CA ILE A 193 -12.83 2.19 -17.23
C ILE A 193 -11.47 2.22 -17.94
N ASP A 194 -11.32 3.01 -19.00
CA ASP A 194 -10.01 3.20 -19.65
C ASP A 194 -9.32 4.42 -19.07
N HIS A 195 -8.09 4.23 -18.58
CA HIS A 195 -7.33 5.27 -17.87
C HIS A 195 -6.41 6.06 -18.80
N SER A 196 -6.32 5.65 -20.07
CA SER A 196 -5.48 6.25 -21.12
C SER A 196 -6.14 7.44 -21.82
N GLN A 197 -7.38 7.79 -21.50
CA GLN A 197 -8.17 8.75 -22.29
C GLN A 197 -8.99 9.76 -21.47
N ARG A 198 -8.48 10.29 -20.35
CA ARG A 198 -9.10 11.49 -19.77
C ARG A 198 -8.09 12.63 -19.62
N PRO A 199 -8.44 13.83 -20.11
CA PRO A 199 -7.58 14.99 -20.23
C PRO A 199 -7.10 15.53 -18.88
#